data_AF-A0A6C2DS91-F1
#
_entry.id   AF-A0A6C2DS91-F1
#
_cell.length_a   1.000
_cell.length_b   1.000
_cell.length_c   1.000
_cell.angle_alpha   90.00
_cell.angle_beta   90.00
_cell.angle_gamma   90.00
#
_symmetry.space_group_name_H-M   'P 1'
#
loop_
_entity.id
_entity.type
_entity.pdbx_description
1 polymer ?
#
loop_
_entity_poly.entity_id
_entity_poly.type
_entity_poly.pdbx_seq_one_letter_code
_entity_poly.pdbx_strand_id
1 'polypeptide(L)'
;MLIVSADQHILTTITQYLGSERYSFITETSGERAWEIILHKKPAIVLADWHIPDVSGVALCHRVKVNLEHPDLMTTYFVLIVDALNNQQRQIGLDAGVDEFLSNSIDGSELRARLRTGLKVSALTQSLIWTNQKLLAQNDLLDTLNLVDPLTKALSEQAFVEIVPKMMQLFKGYGAYQSYSFLSLLIIDIDRFQPIVDSYGEQVGNETLKAIVGRLSNNCEANSLIYRYGLDEFACITPHNDAASGKQLSQNLLASISSHPISVSSALLFPLTISVGGVVTTLASLSQQNLDRSFGKLVALAEHSLHQAQCAGGNQDYIKELI
;
A
#
# COMPACT_ATOMS: atom_id res chain seq x y z
N MET A 1 -30.14 -6.99 -7.82
CA MET A 1 -29.76 -8.05 -8.79
C MET A 1 -30.59 -7.88 -10.05
N LEU A 2 -30.07 -8.27 -11.21
CA LEU A 2 -30.81 -8.29 -12.46
C LEU A 2 -30.85 -9.73 -12.99
N ILE A 3 -32.01 -10.16 -13.47
CA ILE A 3 -32.22 -11.47 -14.09
C ILE A 3 -32.74 -11.22 -15.49
N VAL A 4 -32.11 -11.81 -16.50
CA VAL A 4 -32.43 -11.59 -17.91
C VAL A 4 -32.65 -12.93 -18.60
N SER A 5 -33.86 -13.19 -19.09
CA SER A 5 -34.16 -14.38 -19.90
C SER A 5 -35.44 -14.15 -20.71
N ALA A 6 -35.48 -14.67 -21.93
CA ALA A 6 -36.71 -14.73 -22.71
C ALA A 6 -37.62 -15.90 -22.30
N ASP A 7 -37.08 -16.88 -21.58
CA ASP A 7 -37.82 -18.05 -21.11
C ASP A 7 -38.59 -17.72 -19.81
N GLN A 8 -39.92 -17.66 -19.95
CA GLN A 8 -40.83 -17.40 -18.84
C GLN A 8 -40.77 -18.48 -17.75
N HIS A 9 -40.44 -19.72 -18.11
CA HIS A 9 -40.29 -20.81 -17.14
C HIS A 9 -39.05 -20.58 -16.26
N ILE A 10 -37.92 -20.18 -16.85
CA ILE A 10 -36.69 -19.85 -16.12
C ILE A 10 -36.95 -18.67 -15.17
N LEU A 11 -37.54 -17.58 -15.68
CA LEU A 11 -37.85 -16.40 -14.86
C LEU A 11 -38.78 -16.75 -13.69
N THR A 12 -39.85 -17.51 -13.94
CA THR A 12 -40.80 -17.91 -12.89
C THR A 12 -40.13 -18.79 -11.83
N THR A 13 -39.32 -19.76 -12.27
CA THR A 13 -38.60 -20.68 -11.38
C THR A 13 -37.61 -19.95 -10.47
N ILE A 14 -36.77 -19.08 -11.06
CA ILE A 14 -35.82 -18.25 -10.28
C ILE A 14 -36.59 -17.35 -9.33
N THR A 15 -37.63 -16.66 -9.80
CA THR A 15 -38.46 -15.76 -8.97
C THR A 15 -39.08 -16.50 -7.79
N GLN A 16 -39.56 -17.73 -7.98
CA GLN A 16 -40.11 -18.55 -6.90
C GLN A 16 -39.06 -18.91 -5.85
N TYR A 17 -37.86 -19.33 -6.27
CA TYR A 17 -36.78 -19.64 -5.34
C TYR A 17 -36.23 -18.41 -4.61
N LEU A 18 -36.24 -17.24 -5.25
CA LEU A 18 -35.79 -16.00 -4.64
C LEU A 18 -36.86 -15.34 -3.77
N GLY A 19 -38.14 -15.50 -4.10
CA GLY A 19 -39.26 -14.89 -3.37
C GLY A 19 -39.45 -15.41 -1.95
N SER A 20 -38.93 -16.60 -1.63
CA SER A 20 -38.86 -17.11 -0.25
C SER A 20 -37.79 -16.43 0.60
N GLU A 21 -36.91 -15.63 -0.01
CA GLU A 21 -35.80 -14.95 0.64
C GLU A 21 -35.86 -13.43 0.38
N ARG A 22 -35.23 -12.60 1.23
CA ARG A 22 -35.29 -11.12 1.11
C ARG A 22 -34.38 -10.55 0.01
N TYR A 23 -34.31 -11.17 -1.18
CA TYR A 23 -33.52 -10.63 -2.29
C TYR A 23 -34.28 -9.53 -3.03
N SER A 24 -33.59 -8.44 -3.34
CA SER A 24 -34.09 -7.41 -4.26
C SER A 24 -33.57 -7.69 -5.67
N PHE A 25 -34.47 -7.99 -6.60
CA PHE A 25 -34.14 -8.27 -7.99
C PHE A 25 -35.11 -7.61 -8.97
N ILE A 26 -34.62 -7.42 -10.19
CA ILE A 26 -35.37 -6.94 -11.36
C ILE A 26 -35.28 -8.05 -12.41
N THR A 27 -36.37 -8.31 -13.11
CA THR A 27 -36.42 -9.27 -14.22
C THR A 27 -36.62 -8.52 -15.53
N GLU A 28 -35.90 -8.92 -16.57
CA GLU A 28 -36.07 -8.41 -17.93
C GLU A 28 -36.01 -9.53 -18.97
N THR A 29 -36.58 -9.26 -20.14
CA THR A 29 -36.58 -10.20 -21.27
C THR A 29 -35.75 -9.72 -22.47
N SER A 30 -35.29 -8.46 -22.45
CA SER A 30 -34.49 -7.82 -23.51
C SER A 30 -33.10 -7.49 -22.99
N GLY A 31 -32.08 -7.84 -23.76
CA GLY A 31 -30.68 -7.56 -23.52
C GLY A 31 -30.35 -6.07 -23.61
N GLU A 32 -30.97 -5.32 -24.53
CA GLU A 32 -30.77 -3.86 -24.60
C GLU A 32 -31.38 -3.15 -23.37
N ARG A 33 -32.59 -3.52 -22.94
CA ARG A 33 -33.15 -3.00 -21.69
C ARG A 33 -32.34 -3.42 -20.47
N ALA A 34 -31.86 -4.66 -20.46
CA ALA A 34 -30.97 -5.14 -19.40
C ALA A 34 -29.69 -4.30 -19.33
N TRP A 35 -29.10 -3.96 -20.48
CA TRP A 35 -27.94 -3.09 -20.56
C TRP A 35 -28.22 -1.69 -19.99
N GLU A 36 -29.35 -1.07 -20.35
CA GLU A 36 -29.77 0.21 -19.77
C GLU A 36 -29.89 0.13 -18.25
N ILE A 37 -30.47 -0.95 -17.71
CA ILE A 37 -30.59 -1.16 -16.27
C ILE A 37 -29.23 -1.35 -15.62
N ILE A 38 -28.30 -2.08 -16.25
CA ILE A 38 -26.95 -2.28 -15.72
C ILE A 38 -26.23 -0.92 -15.57
N LEU A 39 -26.33 -0.05 -16.58
CA LEU A 39 -25.74 1.29 -16.54
C LEU A 39 -26.30 2.16 -15.40
N HIS A 40 -27.62 2.17 -15.24
CA HIS A 40 -28.29 3.09 -14.30
C HIS A 40 -28.36 2.55 -12.86
N LYS A 41 -28.61 1.25 -12.70
CA LYS A 41 -28.85 0.61 -11.40
C LYS A 41 -27.64 -0.11 -10.84
N LYS A 42 -26.62 -0.39 -11.66
CA LYS A 42 -25.36 -1.06 -11.28
C LYS A 42 -25.60 -2.25 -10.34
N PRO A 43 -26.35 -3.27 -10.81
CA PRO A 43 -26.70 -4.40 -9.96
C PRO A 43 -25.44 -5.15 -9.52
N ALA A 44 -25.37 -5.54 -8.25
CA ALA A 44 -24.24 -6.32 -7.73
C ALA A 44 -24.04 -7.67 -8.44
N ILE A 45 -25.13 -8.25 -8.94
CA ILE A 45 -25.15 -9.50 -9.70
C ILE A 45 -26.10 -9.36 -10.89
N VAL A 46 -25.67 -9.87 -12.04
CA VAL A 46 -26.48 -10.12 -13.24
C VAL A 46 -26.55 -11.63 -13.48
N LEU A 47 -27.75 -12.16 -13.63
CA LEU A 47 -28.02 -13.52 -14.10
C LEU A 47 -28.59 -13.38 -15.49
N ALA A 48 -27.89 -13.86 -16.52
CA ALA A 48 -28.36 -13.75 -17.89
C ALA A 48 -28.44 -15.12 -18.54
N ASP A 49 -29.54 -15.38 -19.22
CA ASP A 49 -29.68 -16.49 -20.14
C ASP A 49 -28.73 -16.33 -21.33
N TRP A 50 -28.16 -17.44 -21.80
CA TRP A 50 -27.48 -17.48 -23.07
C TRP A 50 -28.37 -16.94 -24.20
N HIS A 51 -29.63 -17.37 -24.23
CA HIS A 51 -30.59 -17.04 -25.28
C HIS A 51 -31.50 -15.89 -24.84
N ILE A 52 -31.11 -14.69 -25.23
CA ILE A 52 -31.90 -13.47 -25.11
C ILE A 52 -32.15 -12.94 -26.54
N PRO A 53 -33.32 -12.37 -26.87
CA PRO A 53 -33.79 -12.26 -28.25
C PRO A 53 -33.04 -11.25 -29.13
N ASP A 54 -32.56 -10.16 -28.52
CA ASP A 54 -31.91 -9.02 -29.17
C ASP A 54 -30.37 -9.06 -29.06
N VAL A 55 -29.84 -9.46 -27.91
CA VAL A 55 -28.41 -9.61 -27.65
C VAL A 55 -28.19 -10.88 -26.83
N SER A 56 -27.23 -11.74 -27.21
CA SER A 56 -26.94 -12.95 -26.41
C SER A 56 -26.41 -12.60 -25.02
N GLY A 57 -26.66 -13.47 -24.03
CA GLY A 57 -26.17 -13.24 -22.66
C GLY A 57 -24.65 -13.12 -22.57
N VAL A 58 -23.91 -13.81 -23.44
CA VAL A 58 -22.46 -13.68 -23.57
C VAL A 58 -22.06 -12.31 -24.10
N ALA A 59 -22.72 -11.83 -25.16
CA ALA A 59 -22.43 -10.51 -25.72
C ALA A 59 -22.72 -9.41 -24.69
N LEU A 60 -23.79 -9.56 -23.90
CA LEU A 60 -24.08 -8.68 -22.76
C LEU A 60 -22.97 -8.77 -21.69
N CYS A 61 -22.52 -9.97 -21.32
CA CYS A 61 -21.41 -10.16 -20.38
C CYS A 61 -20.13 -9.47 -20.86
N HIS A 62 -19.74 -9.72 -22.10
CA HIS A 62 -18.55 -9.11 -22.70
C HIS A 62 -18.65 -7.58 -22.68
N ARG A 63 -19.83 -7.03 -23.01
CA ARG A 63 -20.09 -5.57 -22.95
C ARG A 63 -19.95 -4.99 -21.55
N VAL A 64 -20.31 -5.74 -20.50
CA VAL A 64 -20.13 -5.35 -19.09
C VAL A 64 -18.66 -5.42 -18.68
N LYS A 65 -17.96 -6.49 -19.04
CA LYS A 65 -16.60 -6.78 -18.56
C LYS A 65 -15.51 -5.95 -19.23
N VAL A 66 -15.72 -5.55 -20.49
CA VAL A 66 -14.72 -4.81 -21.30
C VAL A 66 -15.20 -3.38 -21.59
N ASN A 67 -16.03 -2.80 -20.71
CA ASN A 67 -16.52 -1.44 -20.92
C ASN A 67 -15.47 -0.38 -20.55
N LEU A 68 -15.01 0.40 -21.52
CA LEU A 68 -14.03 1.47 -21.30
C LEU A 68 -14.66 2.78 -20.80
N GLU A 69 -15.93 3.03 -21.12
CA GLU A 69 -16.65 4.24 -20.68
C GLU A 69 -17.10 4.14 -19.22
N HIS A 70 -17.37 2.92 -18.75
CA HIS A 70 -17.77 2.59 -17.39
C HIS A 70 -16.93 1.44 -16.81
N PRO A 71 -15.66 1.68 -16.45
CA PRO A 71 -14.76 0.64 -15.97
C PRO A 71 -15.24 -0.04 -14.69
N ASP A 72 -16.03 0.64 -13.86
CA ASP A 72 -16.56 0.10 -12.62
C ASP A 72 -17.50 -1.11 -12.83
N LEU A 73 -18.13 -1.20 -14.01
CA LEU A 73 -19.00 -2.31 -14.37
C LEU A 73 -18.27 -3.65 -14.45
N MET A 74 -16.94 -3.66 -14.67
CA MET A 74 -16.16 -4.90 -14.73
C MET A 74 -16.30 -5.74 -13.45
N THR A 75 -16.54 -5.08 -12.32
CA THR A 75 -16.69 -5.68 -10.99
C THR A 75 -18.06 -6.29 -10.75
N THR A 76 -19.01 -6.10 -11.67
CA THR A 76 -20.34 -6.72 -11.63
C THR A 76 -20.19 -8.23 -11.74
N TYR A 77 -20.74 -8.96 -10.78
CA TYR A 77 -20.70 -10.42 -10.80
C TYR A 77 -21.70 -10.95 -11.82
N PHE A 78 -21.24 -11.68 -12.83
CA PHE A 78 -22.03 -12.11 -13.97
C PHE A 78 -22.15 -13.62 -13.98
N VAL A 79 -23.39 -14.10 -13.84
CA VAL A 79 -23.75 -15.51 -13.91
C VAL A 79 -24.44 -15.78 -15.24
N LEU A 80 -23.88 -16.66 -16.06
CA LEU A 80 -24.47 -17.06 -17.33
C LEU A 80 -25.24 -18.37 -17.19
N ILE A 81 -26.52 -18.35 -17.54
CA ILE A 81 -27.36 -19.55 -17.59
C ILE A 81 -27.13 -20.22 -18.94
N VAL A 82 -26.70 -21.46 -18.92
CA VAL A 82 -26.31 -22.25 -20.10
C VAL A 82 -26.97 -23.62 -20.09
N ASP A 83 -27.00 -24.28 -21.24
CA ASP A 83 -27.38 -25.69 -21.30
C ASP A 83 -26.31 -26.55 -20.62
N ALA A 84 -26.71 -27.41 -19.68
CA ALA A 84 -25.82 -28.31 -18.94
C ALA A 84 -24.93 -29.17 -19.84
N LEU A 85 -25.43 -29.56 -21.03
CA LEU A 85 -24.73 -30.46 -21.95
C LEU A 85 -23.83 -29.73 -22.94
N ASN A 86 -23.84 -28.39 -22.97
CA ASN A 86 -23.15 -27.60 -23.98
C ASN A 86 -21.81 -27.04 -23.46
N ASN A 87 -20.74 -27.82 -23.60
CA ASN A 87 -19.39 -27.40 -23.22
C ASN A 87 -18.84 -26.23 -24.05
N GLN A 88 -19.30 -26.04 -25.29
CA GLN A 88 -18.86 -24.91 -26.12
C GLN A 88 -19.38 -23.58 -25.56
N GLN A 89 -20.61 -23.54 -25.06
CA GLN A 89 -21.15 -22.35 -24.40
C GLN A 89 -20.30 -21.94 -23.20
N ARG A 90 -19.87 -22.92 -22.38
CA ARG A 90 -19.00 -22.64 -21.22
C ARG A 90 -17.65 -22.05 -21.65
N GLN A 91 -17.02 -22.60 -22.68
CA GLN A 91 -15.75 -22.08 -23.20
C GLN A 91 -15.89 -20.63 -23.67
N ILE A 92 -16.88 -20.35 -24.52
CA ILE A 92 -17.14 -18.99 -25.03
C ILE A 92 -17.46 -18.02 -23.89
N GLY A 93 -18.21 -18.45 -22.88
CA GLY A 93 -18.52 -17.63 -21.70
C GLY A 93 -17.28 -17.28 -20.88
N LEU A 94 -16.34 -18.22 -20.70
CA LEU A 94 -15.08 -17.97 -20.01
C LEU A 94 -14.26 -16.91 -20.75
N ASP A 95 -14.14 -17.02 -22.07
CA ASP A 95 -13.43 -16.06 -22.91
C ASP A 95 -14.08 -14.65 -22.86
N ALA A 96 -15.39 -14.59 -22.62
CA ALA A 96 -16.13 -13.33 -22.45
C ALA A 96 -16.08 -12.74 -21.02
N GLY A 97 -15.42 -13.42 -20.08
CA GLY A 97 -15.26 -12.94 -18.70
C GLY A 97 -16.44 -13.23 -17.77
N VAL A 98 -17.23 -14.27 -18.05
CA VAL A 98 -18.28 -14.76 -17.13
C VAL A 98 -17.65 -15.21 -15.81
N ASP A 99 -18.21 -14.77 -14.68
CA ASP A 99 -17.68 -15.16 -13.37
C ASP A 99 -18.19 -16.53 -12.93
N GLU A 100 -19.39 -16.91 -13.37
CA GLU A 100 -20.01 -18.17 -12.98
C GLU A 100 -21.05 -18.68 -13.98
N PHE A 101 -21.28 -19.98 -14.01
CA PHE A 101 -22.29 -20.60 -14.87
C PHE A 101 -23.42 -21.22 -14.06
N LEU A 102 -24.66 -21.19 -14.56
CA LEU A 102 -25.79 -21.93 -13.99
C LEU A 102 -26.44 -22.79 -15.07
N SER A 103 -26.90 -23.99 -14.72
CA SER A 103 -27.68 -24.81 -15.66
C SER A 103 -29.06 -24.18 -15.92
N ASN A 104 -29.57 -24.26 -17.15
CA ASN A 104 -30.96 -23.89 -17.47
C ASN A 104 -32.00 -24.80 -16.76
N SER A 105 -31.60 -25.99 -16.31
CA SER A 105 -32.34 -26.81 -15.35
C SER A 105 -32.10 -26.29 -13.93
N ILE A 106 -32.77 -25.19 -13.56
CA ILE A 106 -32.48 -24.44 -12.32
C ILE A 106 -32.73 -25.28 -11.07
N ASP A 107 -31.65 -25.73 -10.43
CA ASP A 107 -31.71 -26.28 -9.07
C ASP A 107 -31.64 -25.15 -8.03
N GLY A 108 -32.60 -25.13 -7.11
CA GLY A 108 -32.69 -24.06 -6.12
C GLY A 108 -31.52 -24.03 -5.14
N SER A 109 -30.92 -25.18 -4.82
CA SER A 109 -29.77 -25.24 -3.91
C SER A 109 -28.50 -24.71 -4.57
N GLU A 110 -28.29 -25.06 -5.84
CA GLU A 110 -27.20 -24.56 -6.68
C GLU A 110 -27.31 -23.05 -6.90
N LEU A 111 -28.50 -22.57 -7.30
CA LEU A 111 -28.76 -21.13 -7.49
C LEU A 111 -28.40 -20.34 -6.23
N ARG A 112 -28.91 -20.75 -5.06
CA ARG A 112 -28.62 -20.06 -3.78
C ARG A 112 -27.13 -20.09 -3.44
N ALA A 113 -26.46 -21.22 -3.63
CA ALA A 113 -25.03 -21.34 -3.36
C ALA A 113 -24.22 -20.36 -4.22
N ARG A 114 -24.51 -20.30 -5.53
CA ARG A 114 -23.84 -19.41 -6.48
C ARG A 114 -24.13 -17.94 -6.20
N LEU A 115 -25.39 -17.59 -5.92
CA LEU A 115 -25.77 -16.22 -5.55
C LEU A 115 -25.07 -15.74 -4.28
N ARG A 116 -25.01 -16.60 -3.25
CA ARG A 116 -24.31 -16.27 -2.01
C ARG A 116 -22.82 -16.01 -2.25
N THR A 117 -22.18 -16.81 -3.11
CA THR A 117 -20.78 -16.60 -3.51
C THR A 117 -20.62 -15.28 -4.26
N GLY A 118 -21.45 -15.02 -5.28
CA GLY A 118 -21.41 -13.78 -6.05
C GLY A 118 -21.63 -12.54 -5.19
N LEU A 119 -22.59 -12.58 -4.26
CA LEU A 119 -22.88 -11.44 -3.37
C LEU A 119 -21.71 -11.20 -2.41
N LYS A 120 -21.09 -12.27 -1.91
CA LYS A 120 -19.90 -12.19 -1.07
C LYS A 120 -18.72 -11.58 -1.83
N VAL A 121 -18.46 -12.03 -3.05
CA VAL A 121 -17.38 -11.48 -3.91
C VAL A 121 -17.64 -10.00 -4.19
N SER A 122 -18.86 -9.64 -4.61
CA SER A 122 -19.23 -8.25 -4.86
C SER A 122 -19.03 -7.36 -3.61
N ALA A 123 -19.48 -7.82 -2.44
CA ALA A 123 -19.31 -7.09 -1.18
C ALA A 123 -17.82 -6.92 -0.79
N LEU A 124 -17.00 -7.96 -0.96
CA LEU A 124 -15.56 -7.89 -0.69
C LEU A 124 -14.85 -6.93 -1.65
N THR A 125 -15.17 -6.96 -2.94
CA THR A 125 -14.63 -6.03 -3.94
C THR A 125 -14.97 -4.59 -3.59
N GLN A 126 -16.23 -4.31 -3.23
CA GLN A 126 -16.65 -2.97 -2.79
C GLN A 126 -15.91 -2.53 -1.51
N SER A 127 -15.75 -3.44 -0.54
CA SER A 127 -14.97 -3.19 0.68
C SER A 127 -13.50 -2.87 0.38
N LEU A 128 -12.90 -3.56 -0.59
CA LEU A 128 -11.52 -3.31 -1.00
C LEU A 128 -11.39 -1.94 -1.66
N ILE A 129 -12.28 -1.59 -2.59
CA ILE A 129 -12.31 -0.27 -3.25
C ILE A 129 -12.43 0.84 -2.19
N TRP A 130 -13.38 0.69 -1.25
CA TRP A 130 -13.58 1.65 -0.17
C TRP A 130 -12.33 1.79 0.72
N THR A 131 -11.72 0.67 1.10
CA THR A 131 -10.51 0.68 1.93
C THR A 131 -9.35 1.36 1.20
N ASN A 132 -9.19 1.13 -0.10
CA ASN A 132 -8.16 1.77 -0.91
C ASN A 132 -8.36 3.28 -1.00
N GLN A 133 -9.60 3.72 -1.26
CA GLN A 133 -9.94 5.16 -1.24
C GLN A 133 -9.67 5.80 0.12
N LYS A 134 -10.00 5.10 1.21
CA LYS A 134 -9.70 5.57 2.57
C LYS A 134 -8.20 5.70 2.81
N LEU A 135 -7.40 4.73 2.38
CA LEU A 135 -5.94 4.78 2.49
C LEU A 135 -5.35 5.94 1.69
N LEU A 136 -5.84 6.18 0.46
CA LEU A 136 -5.42 7.33 -0.34
C LEU A 136 -5.72 8.65 0.38
N ALA A 137 -6.95 8.81 0.91
CA ALA A 137 -7.29 10.00 1.68
C ALA A 137 -6.45 10.17 2.96
N GLN A 138 -6.05 9.07 3.61
CA GLN A 138 -5.13 9.12 4.75
C GLN A 138 -3.71 9.53 4.33
N ASN A 139 -3.21 9.03 3.21
CA ASN A 139 -1.94 9.47 2.64
C ASN A 139 -1.97 10.96 2.27
N ASP A 140 -3.04 11.41 1.61
CA ASP A 140 -3.22 12.83 1.29
C ASP A 140 -3.22 13.68 2.57
N LEU A 141 -3.84 13.20 3.66
CA LEU A 141 -3.80 13.87 4.95
C LEU A 141 -2.38 13.92 5.53
N LEU A 142 -1.60 12.83 5.43
CA LEU A 142 -0.19 12.84 5.85
C LEU A 142 0.62 13.87 5.05
N ASP A 143 0.37 13.98 3.74
CA ASP A 143 0.97 15.00 2.89
C ASP A 143 0.53 16.41 3.32
N THR A 144 -0.75 16.60 3.67
CA THR A 144 -1.28 17.89 4.13
C THR A 144 -0.73 18.31 5.49
N LEU A 145 -0.37 17.34 6.33
CA LEU A 145 0.27 17.56 7.63
C LEU A 145 1.79 17.78 7.50
N ASN A 146 2.33 17.88 6.27
CA ASN A 146 3.75 17.97 5.98
C ASN A 146 4.56 16.84 6.64
N LEU A 147 3.99 15.63 6.80
CA LEU A 147 4.68 14.50 7.42
C LEU A 147 5.57 13.72 6.45
N VAL A 148 5.53 14.08 5.17
CA VAL A 148 6.36 13.53 4.09
C VAL A 148 7.13 14.67 3.44
N ASP A 149 8.44 14.49 3.24
CA ASP A 149 9.27 15.45 2.53
C ASP A 149 8.93 15.42 1.02
N PRO A 150 8.58 16.55 0.40
CA PRO A 150 8.08 16.57 -0.98
C PRO A 150 9.12 16.14 -2.01
N LEU A 151 10.42 16.32 -1.72
CA LEU A 151 11.52 16.04 -2.65
C LEU A 151 11.93 14.56 -2.63
N THR A 152 12.19 14.01 -1.45
CA THR A 152 12.78 12.69 -1.22
C THR A 152 11.72 11.63 -0.96
N LYS A 153 10.51 12.02 -0.57
CA LYS A 153 9.43 11.13 -0.12
C LYS A 153 9.75 10.34 1.17
N ALA A 154 10.84 10.66 1.86
CA ALA A 154 11.04 10.24 3.25
C ALA A 154 10.04 10.94 4.18
N LEU A 155 9.92 10.46 5.41
CA LEU A 155 9.18 11.18 6.45
C LEU A 155 9.87 12.53 6.71
N SER A 156 9.11 13.57 7.03
CA SER A 156 9.68 14.90 7.27
C SER A 156 10.29 15.05 8.67
N GLU A 157 11.01 16.15 8.89
CA GLU A 157 11.44 16.57 10.22
C GLU A 157 10.25 16.72 11.18
N GLN A 158 9.12 17.27 10.71
CA GLN A 158 7.91 17.35 11.53
C GLN A 158 7.40 15.96 11.94
N ALA A 159 7.44 14.98 11.04
CA ALA A 159 7.10 13.60 11.37
C ALA A 159 8.08 12.99 12.37
N PHE A 160 9.37 13.31 12.30
CA PHE A 160 10.37 12.86 13.26
C PHE A 160 10.02 13.33 14.68
N VAL A 161 9.68 14.60 14.84
CA VAL A 161 9.31 15.18 16.13
C VAL A 161 7.97 14.64 16.66
N GLU A 162 6.98 14.42 15.79
CA GLU A 162 5.64 14.01 16.22
C GLU A 162 5.45 12.50 16.41
N ILE A 163 6.11 11.66 15.60
CA ILE A 163 5.88 10.22 15.55
C ILE A 163 6.79 9.49 16.54
N VAL A 164 8.08 9.85 16.61
CA VAL A 164 9.06 9.09 17.39
C VAL A 164 8.73 9.06 18.89
N PRO A 165 8.33 10.16 19.55
CA PRO A 165 7.92 10.11 20.96
C PRO A 165 6.69 9.22 21.20
N LYS A 166 5.70 9.26 20.31
CA LYS A 166 4.50 8.38 20.39
C LYS A 166 4.89 6.92 20.22
N MET A 167 5.80 6.63 19.30
CA MET A 167 6.33 5.29 19.06
C MET A 167 7.11 4.77 20.29
N MET A 168 7.96 5.61 20.89
CA MET A 168 8.66 5.29 22.15
C MET A 168 7.68 4.97 23.28
N GLN A 169 6.57 5.73 23.38
CA GLN A 169 5.52 5.49 24.38
C GLN A 169 4.84 4.13 24.17
N LEU A 170 4.48 3.79 22.93
CA LEU A 170 3.86 2.52 22.58
C LEU A 170 4.79 1.35 22.95
N PHE A 171 6.05 1.41 22.53
CA PHE A 171 7.00 0.31 22.76
C PHE A 171 7.41 0.15 24.22
N LYS A 172 7.42 1.24 25.01
CA LYS A 172 7.60 1.15 26.48
C LYS A 172 6.55 0.25 27.15
N GLY A 173 5.32 0.21 26.63
CA GLY A 173 4.25 -0.66 27.12
C GLY A 173 4.53 -2.16 26.91
N TYR A 174 5.40 -2.51 25.96
CA TYR A 174 5.79 -3.88 25.64
C TYR A 174 7.10 -4.34 26.31
N GLY A 175 7.72 -3.48 27.14
CA GLY A 175 9.06 -3.68 27.73
C GLY A 175 9.23 -4.89 28.67
N ALA A 176 8.18 -5.70 28.90
CA ALA A 176 8.29 -7.00 29.56
C ALA A 176 8.93 -8.08 28.65
N TYR A 177 8.99 -7.84 27.33
CA TYR A 177 9.62 -8.75 26.36
C TYR A 177 11.01 -8.22 25.98
N GLN A 178 12.06 -9.02 26.23
CA GLN A 178 13.47 -8.62 26.00
C GLN A 178 13.75 -8.13 24.57
N SER A 179 13.12 -8.72 23.54
CA SER A 179 13.28 -8.29 22.14
C SER A 179 12.70 -6.89 21.85
N TYR A 180 11.77 -6.39 22.67
CA TYR A 180 11.10 -5.11 22.45
C TYR A 180 11.75 -3.94 23.19
N SER A 181 12.94 -4.16 23.76
CA SER A 181 13.51 -3.23 24.75
C SER A 181 14.43 -2.16 24.16
N PHE A 182 14.89 -2.28 22.92
CA PHE A 182 15.87 -1.37 22.34
C PHE A 182 15.29 -0.44 21.28
N LEU A 183 15.86 0.76 21.18
CA LEU A 183 15.64 1.72 20.11
C LEU A 183 16.99 2.25 19.63
N SER A 184 17.26 2.11 18.34
CA SER A 184 18.39 2.74 17.67
C SER A 184 17.94 4.00 16.96
N LEU A 185 18.64 5.11 17.21
CA LEU A 185 18.48 6.39 16.53
C LEU A 185 19.80 6.75 15.87
N LEU A 186 19.78 6.87 14.56
CA LEU A 186 20.92 7.29 13.75
C LEU A 186 20.58 8.63 13.08
N ILE A 187 21.51 9.58 13.12
CA ILE A 187 21.51 10.79 12.31
C ILE A 187 22.64 10.65 11.30
N ILE A 188 22.32 10.93 10.05
CA ILE A 188 23.12 10.63 8.86
C ILE A 188 23.28 11.94 8.10
N ASP A 189 24.52 12.37 7.88
CA ASP A 189 24.84 13.56 7.11
C ASP A 189 25.57 13.19 5.82
N ILE A 190 25.29 13.90 4.72
CA ILE A 190 25.99 13.71 3.46
C ILE A 190 27.30 14.50 3.48
N ASP A 191 28.42 13.79 3.44
CA ASP A 191 29.73 14.44 3.50
C ASP A 191 29.92 15.35 2.27
N ARG A 192 30.25 16.62 2.53
CA ARG A 192 30.58 17.63 1.50
C ARG A 192 29.44 17.86 0.49
N PHE A 193 28.20 17.84 0.95
CA PHE A 193 27.04 18.12 0.09
C PHE A 193 27.04 19.54 -0.51
N GLN A 194 27.32 20.57 0.29
CA GLN A 194 27.32 21.96 -0.21
C GLN A 194 28.27 22.19 -1.40
N PRO A 195 29.54 21.72 -1.38
CA PRO A 195 30.41 21.76 -2.57
C PRO A 195 29.84 21.10 -3.83
N ILE A 196 29.01 20.05 -3.70
CA ILE A 196 28.34 19.40 -4.84
C ILE A 196 27.29 20.33 -5.42
N VAL A 197 26.47 20.95 -4.57
CA VAL A 197 25.48 21.95 -4.99
C VAL A 197 26.15 23.15 -5.65
N ASP A 198 27.24 23.64 -5.07
CA ASP A 198 28.00 24.79 -5.60
C ASP A 198 28.62 24.47 -6.98
N SER A 199 29.08 23.23 -7.18
CA SER A 199 29.77 22.81 -8.42
C SER A 199 28.82 22.42 -9.55
N TYR A 200 27.69 21.80 -9.21
CA TYR A 200 26.80 21.15 -10.20
C TYR A 200 25.36 21.70 -10.19
N GLY A 201 25.03 22.59 -9.27
CA GLY A 201 23.73 23.24 -9.15
C GLY A 201 22.71 22.49 -8.31
N GLU A 202 21.64 23.20 -7.93
CA GLU A 202 20.57 22.69 -7.05
C GLU A 202 19.88 21.44 -7.60
N GLN A 203 19.71 21.33 -8.92
CA GLN A 203 19.09 20.15 -9.53
C GLN A 203 19.89 18.87 -9.24
N VAL A 204 21.21 18.93 -9.36
CA VAL A 204 22.09 17.79 -9.08
C VAL A 204 22.11 17.49 -7.58
N GLY A 205 22.08 18.51 -6.71
CA GLY A 205 21.88 18.33 -5.28
C GLY A 205 20.58 17.58 -4.95
N ASN A 206 19.47 17.99 -5.57
CA ASN A 206 18.16 17.36 -5.39
C ASN A 206 18.11 15.91 -5.87
N GLU A 207 18.77 15.59 -6.98
CA GLU A 207 18.88 14.22 -7.49
C GLU A 207 19.78 13.36 -6.59
N THR A 208 20.83 13.95 -6.02
CA THR A 208 21.70 13.30 -5.05
C THR A 208 20.92 12.89 -3.80
N LEU A 209 20.11 13.79 -3.25
CA LEU A 209 19.24 13.50 -2.09
C LEU A 209 18.27 12.36 -2.38
N LYS A 210 17.66 12.34 -3.57
CA LYS A 210 16.77 11.24 -4.01
C LYS A 210 17.51 9.90 -4.17
N ALA A 211 18.74 9.92 -4.68
CA ALA A 211 19.54 8.71 -4.80
C ALA A 211 19.96 8.18 -3.43
N ILE A 212 20.33 9.07 -2.50
CA ILE A 212 20.73 8.73 -1.14
C ILE A 212 19.58 8.10 -0.38
N VAL A 213 18.41 8.74 -0.33
CA VAL A 213 17.25 8.19 0.40
C VAL A 213 16.89 6.79 -0.12
N GLY A 214 16.90 6.57 -1.44
CA GLY A 214 16.60 5.26 -2.02
C GLY A 214 17.61 4.19 -1.61
N ARG A 215 18.90 4.55 -1.49
CA ARG A 215 19.93 3.61 -1.00
C ARG A 215 19.79 3.33 0.49
N LEU A 216 19.53 4.36 1.30
CA LEU A 216 19.29 4.18 2.73
C LEU A 216 18.09 3.25 2.95
N SER A 217 16.96 3.50 2.28
CA SER A 217 15.75 2.67 2.38
C SER A 217 15.99 1.22 2.00
N ASN A 218 16.79 0.95 0.97
CA ASN A 218 17.07 -0.41 0.51
C ASN A 218 18.05 -1.18 1.43
N ASN A 219 18.79 -0.49 2.29
CA ASN A 219 19.79 -1.08 3.19
C ASN A 219 19.39 -1.02 4.67
N CYS A 220 18.18 -0.53 4.95
CA CYS A 220 17.56 -0.53 6.27
C CYS A 220 16.71 -1.79 6.51
N GLU A 221 16.41 -2.07 7.77
CA GLU A 221 15.51 -3.17 8.16
C GLU A 221 14.05 -2.82 7.83
N ALA A 222 13.19 -3.83 7.69
CA ALA A 222 11.78 -3.62 7.32
C ALA A 222 10.97 -2.77 8.34
N ASN A 223 11.47 -2.65 9.56
CA ASN A 223 10.89 -1.84 10.64
C ASN A 223 11.63 -0.50 10.86
N SER A 224 12.66 -0.19 10.07
CA SER A 224 13.35 1.10 10.13
C SER A 224 12.52 2.19 9.46
N LEU A 225 12.46 3.36 10.10
CA LEU A 225 11.80 4.55 9.57
C LEU A 225 12.85 5.60 9.23
N ILE A 226 12.84 6.08 7.98
CA ILE A 226 13.76 7.11 7.48
C ILE A 226 13.04 8.44 7.41
N TYR A 227 13.68 9.45 7.97
CA TYR A 227 13.24 10.83 8.00
C TYR A 227 14.27 11.71 7.30
N ARG A 228 13.81 12.72 6.57
CA ARG A 228 14.64 13.85 6.18
C ARG A 228 14.67 14.82 7.34
N TYR A 229 15.79 14.81 8.06
CA TYR A 229 15.97 15.53 9.32
C TYR A 229 16.37 16.99 9.11
N GLY A 230 17.15 17.24 8.05
CA GLY A 230 17.61 18.58 7.68
C GLY A 230 17.69 18.75 6.16
N LEU A 231 18.56 19.67 5.72
CA LEU A 231 18.75 19.94 4.28
C LEU A 231 19.38 18.74 3.57
N ASP A 232 20.51 18.28 4.09
CA ASP A 232 21.34 17.15 3.67
C ASP A 232 21.46 16.06 4.74
N GLU A 233 20.70 16.21 5.83
CA GLU A 233 20.68 15.27 6.94
C GLU A 233 19.42 14.39 6.90
N PHE A 234 19.61 13.12 7.26
CA PHE A 234 18.57 12.12 7.44
C PHE A 234 18.62 11.55 8.85
N ALA A 235 17.49 11.11 9.36
CA ALA A 235 17.44 10.30 10.59
C ALA A 235 16.87 8.92 10.28
N CYS A 236 17.44 7.88 10.89
CA CYS A 236 16.93 6.53 10.82
C CYS A 236 16.60 6.05 12.23
N ILE A 237 15.34 5.67 12.44
CA ILE A 237 14.84 5.13 13.69
C ILE A 237 14.53 3.66 13.49
N THR A 238 15.21 2.78 14.23
CA THR A 238 15.01 1.33 14.13
C THR A 238 14.66 0.74 15.50
N PRO A 239 13.40 0.35 15.71
CA PRO A 239 12.97 -0.37 16.91
C PRO A 239 13.64 -1.76 17.00
N HIS A 240 13.78 -2.28 18.23
CA HIS A 240 14.27 -3.64 18.51
C HIS A 240 15.71 -3.90 18.12
N ASN A 241 16.45 -2.82 17.89
CA ASN A 241 17.80 -2.85 17.37
C ASN A 241 18.77 -2.51 18.51
N ASP A 242 19.48 -3.54 19.00
CA ASP A 242 20.45 -3.41 20.10
C ASP A 242 21.75 -2.74 19.62
N ALA A 243 22.72 -2.56 20.53
CA ALA A 243 23.93 -1.81 20.20
C ALA A 243 24.76 -2.46 19.08
N ALA A 244 24.83 -3.79 19.08
CA ALA A 244 25.55 -4.54 18.06
C ALA A 244 24.86 -4.42 16.69
N SER A 245 23.54 -4.60 16.66
CA SER A 245 22.72 -4.48 15.45
C SER A 245 22.73 -3.05 14.92
N GLY A 246 22.71 -2.04 15.82
CA GLY A 246 22.66 -0.63 15.43
C GLY A 246 23.97 -0.19 14.80
N LYS A 247 25.08 -0.70 15.35
CA LYS A 247 26.40 -0.55 14.75
C LYS A 247 26.49 -1.24 13.39
N GLN A 248 26.02 -2.48 13.27
CA GLN A 248 26.02 -3.19 12.00
C GLN A 248 25.19 -2.46 10.94
N LEU A 249 24.02 -1.93 11.30
CA LEU A 249 23.19 -1.12 10.42
C LEU A 249 23.96 0.11 9.92
N SER A 250 24.58 0.87 10.83
CA SER A 250 25.36 2.06 10.44
C SER A 250 26.50 1.74 9.47
N GLN A 251 27.20 0.61 9.68
CA GLN A 251 28.28 0.14 8.80
C GLN A 251 27.76 -0.29 7.43
N ASN A 252 26.61 -0.95 7.38
CA ASN A 252 25.95 -1.33 6.13
C ASN A 252 25.55 -0.07 5.34
N LEU A 253 25.00 0.95 6.01
CA LEU A 253 24.63 2.21 5.37
C LEU A 253 25.87 2.91 4.78
N LEU A 254 26.95 3.06 5.55
CA LEU A 254 28.23 3.61 5.07
C LEU A 254 28.75 2.88 3.84
N ALA A 255 28.80 1.55 3.89
CA ALA A 255 29.25 0.72 2.78
C ALA A 255 28.34 0.88 1.55
N SER A 256 27.02 0.94 1.74
CA SER A 256 26.05 1.08 0.64
C SER A 256 26.21 2.38 -0.15
N ILE A 257 26.62 3.46 0.51
CA ILE A 257 26.85 4.75 -0.15
C ILE A 257 28.24 4.78 -0.79
N SER A 258 29.28 4.43 -0.04
CA SER A 258 30.68 4.57 -0.48
C SER A 258 31.12 3.57 -1.56
N SER A 259 30.51 2.37 -1.61
CA SER A 259 30.90 1.31 -2.56
C SER A 259 30.47 1.55 -4.00
N HIS A 260 29.47 2.40 -4.23
CA HIS A 260 28.90 2.65 -5.55
C HIS A 260 28.77 4.16 -5.80
N PRO A 261 29.31 4.72 -6.90
CA PRO A 261 29.11 6.12 -7.23
C PRO A 261 27.62 6.49 -7.36
N ILE A 262 27.24 7.71 -6.99
CA ILE A 262 25.88 8.22 -7.18
C ILE A 262 25.71 8.60 -8.65
N SER A 263 24.61 8.13 -9.25
CA SER A 263 24.24 8.44 -10.64
C SER A 263 23.11 9.46 -10.64
N VAL A 264 23.28 10.53 -11.40
CA VAL A 264 22.28 11.59 -11.61
C VAL A 264 21.94 11.70 -13.11
N SER A 265 20.83 12.36 -13.43
CA SER A 265 20.17 12.37 -14.77
C SER A 265 21.07 12.86 -15.92
N SER A 266 22.14 13.58 -15.61
CA SER A 266 23.17 14.05 -16.54
C SER A 266 24.23 12.99 -16.90
N ALA A 267 24.05 11.72 -16.51
CA ALA A 267 25.04 10.65 -16.59
C ALA A 267 26.34 10.93 -15.80
N LEU A 268 26.32 11.95 -14.93
CA LEU A 268 27.39 12.23 -14.01
C LEU A 268 27.41 11.16 -12.91
N LEU A 269 28.59 10.59 -12.69
CA LEU A 269 28.86 9.61 -11.64
C LEU A 269 29.96 10.17 -10.74
N PHE A 270 29.69 10.31 -9.44
CA PHE A 270 30.70 10.75 -8.48
C PHE A 270 30.63 9.92 -7.19
N PRO A 271 31.79 9.69 -6.54
CA PRO A 271 31.82 9.07 -5.23
C PRO A 271 31.20 10.02 -4.21
N LEU A 272 30.47 9.44 -3.26
CA LEU A 272 29.89 10.16 -2.14
C LEU A 272 30.07 9.33 -0.88
N THR A 273 30.16 9.99 0.25
CA THR A 273 30.22 9.34 1.56
C THR A 273 29.22 10.00 2.50
N ILE A 274 28.92 9.32 3.60
CA ILE A 274 28.06 9.84 4.66
C ILE A 274 28.79 9.73 6.00
N SER A 275 28.47 10.62 6.93
CA SER A 275 28.84 10.48 8.33
C SER A 275 27.62 10.05 9.13
N VAL A 276 27.80 9.15 10.11
CA VAL A 276 26.70 8.63 10.93
C VAL A 276 26.98 8.84 12.41
N GLY A 277 26.08 9.52 13.10
CA GLY A 277 26.07 9.60 14.55
C GLY A 277 24.86 8.87 15.10
N GLY A 278 25.00 8.08 16.15
CA GLY A 278 23.86 7.34 16.66
C GLY A 278 23.89 7.08 18.14
N VAL A 279 22.70 6.77 18.66
CA VAL A 279 22.50 6.32 20.03
C VAL A 279 21.60 5.10 20.03
N VAL A 280 21.98 4.08 20.81
CA VAL A 280 21.12 2.95 21.11
C VAL A 280 20.75 3.01 22.58
N THR A 281 19.46 2.91 22.88
CA THR A 281 18.96 3.00 24.24
C THR A 281 17.94 1.91 24.57
N THR A 282 17.86 1.56 25.85
CA THR A 282 16.78 0.73 26.38
C THR A 282 15.55 1.59 26.68
N LEU A 283 14.38 1.23 26.17
CA LEU A 283 13.13 1.95 26.46
C LEU A 283 12.73 1.87 27.94
N ALA A 284 13.24 0.86 28.66
CA ALA A 284 13.06 0.69 30.09
C ALA A 284 13.81 1.75 30.93
N SER A 285 14.97 2.24 30.47
CA SER A 285 15.77 3.26 31.17
C SER A 285 15.19 4.68 31.06
N LEU A 286 14.23 4.90 30.16
CA LEU A 286 13.62 6.21 29.94
C LEU A 286 12.68 6.57 31.10
N SER A 287 13.00 7.65 31.81
CA SER A 287 12.23 8.15 32.97
C SER A 287 10.75 8.39 32.61
N GLN A 288 9.84 8.03 33.52
CA GLN A 288 8.38 8.19 33.31
C GLN A 288 7.93 9.65 33.23
N GLN A 289 8.71 10.61 33.75
CA GLN A 289 8.21 11.96 34.02
C GLN A 289 8.33 12.94 32.85
N ASN A 290 9.02 12.61 31.74
CA ASN A 290 8.92 13.40 30.50
C ASN A 290 9.57 12.69 29.30
N LEU A 291 8.77 12.04 28.45
CA LEU A 291 9.29 11.31 27.28
C LEU A 291 9.92 12.25 26.25
N ASP A 292 9.31 13.42 26.02
CA ASP A 292 9.82 14.43 25.08
C ASP A 292 11.20 14.93 25.48
N ARG A 293 11.41 15.19 26.78
CA ARG A 293 12.74 15.54 27.31
C ARG A 293 13.75 14.42 27.13
N SER A 294 13.30 13.16 27.23
CA SER A 294 14.17 12.00 27.06
C SER A 294 14.53 11.82 25.58
N PHE A 295 13.56 11.99 24.67
CA PHE A 295 13.78 11.99 23.22
C PHE A 295 14.75 13.10 22.80
N GLY A 296 14.53 14.35 23.22
CA GLY A 296 15.44 15.46 22.90
C GLY A 296 16.88 15.23 23.39
N LYS A 297 17.07 14.53 24.52
CA LYS A 297 18.41 14.12 24.97
C LYS A 297 19.05 13.06 24.06
N LEU A 298 18.26 12.10 23.55
CA LEU A 298 18.76 11.08 22.63
C LEU A 298 19.20 11.71 21.30
N VAL A 299 18.38 12.64 20.77
CA VAL A 299 18.71 13.41 19.56
C VAL A 299 20.02 14.17 19.76
N ALA A 300 20.14 14.97 20.83
CA ALA A 300 21.37 15.72 21.11
C ALA A 300 22.62 14.84 21.26
N LEU A 301 22.47 13.61 21.77
CA LEU A 301 23.56 12.65 21.86
C LEU A 301 23.95 12.09 20.49
N ALA A 302 22.99 11.77 19.64
CA ALA A 302 23.27 11.33 18.28
C ALA A 302 23.90 12.44 17.43
N GLU A 303 23.45 13.69 17.56
CA GLU A 303 24.06 14.86 16.91
C GLU A 303 25.51 15.05 17.36
N HIS A 304 25.77 14.94 18.67
CA HIS A 304 27.14 14.99 19.19
C HIS A 304 28.01 13.87 18.61
N SER A 305 27.47 12.66 18.50
CA SER A 305 28.16 11.53 17.88
C SER A 305 28.41 11.75 16.38
N LEU A 306 27.48 12.38 15.67
CA LEU A 306 27.65 12.73 14.26
C LEU A 306 28.78 13.75 14.09
N HIS A 307 28.78 14.77 14.93
CA HIS A 307 29.84 15.78 14.94
C HIS A 307 31.23 15.13 15.20
N GLN A 308 31.31 14.09 16.04
CA GLN A 308 32.55 13.35 16.24
C GLN A 308 33.00 12.61 14.98
N ALA A 309 32.08 11.98 14.24
CA ALA A 309 32.38 11.33 12.97
C ALA A 309 32.87 12.33 11.91
N GLN A 310 32.23 13.50 11.81
CA GLN A 310 32.65 14.58 10.91
C GLN A 310 34.04 15.12 11.28
N CYS A 311 34.31 15.39 12.57
CA CYS A 311 35.64 15.84 13.03
C CYS A 311 36.76 14.84 12.76
N ALA A 312 36.45 13.55 12.71
CA ALA A 312 37.41 12.49 12.43
C ALA A 312 37.66 12.28 10.91
N GLY A 313 37.11 13.14 10.04
CA GLY A 313 37.36 13.13 8.61
C GLY A 313 36.21 12.63 7.73
N GLY A 314 35.04 12.38 8.32
CA GLY A 314 33.85 11.88 7.63
C GLY A 314 33.92 10.39 7.29
N ASN A 315 32.95 9.89 6.50
CA ASN A 315 32.85 8.49 6.06
C ASN A 315 33.01 7.45 7.18
N GLN A 316 32.39 7.69 8.34
CA GLN A 316 32.49 6.81 9.50
C GLN A 316 31.27 6.94 10.42
N ASP A 317 31.11 5.99 11.33
CA ASP A 317 30.07 5.98 12.34
C ASP A 317 30.63 6.25 13.75
N TYR A 318 29.82 6.89 14.58
CA TYR A 318 30.01 6.88 16.03
C TYR A 318 28.69 6.55 16.70
N ILE A 319 28.59 5.38 17.34
CA ILE A 319 27.38 4.90 18.00
C ILE A 319 27.60 4.83 19.51
N LYS A 320 26.74 5.51 20.27
CA LYS A 320 26.77 5.51 21.74
C LYS A 320 25.70 4.58 22.31
N GLU A 321 26.06 3.75 23.27
CA GLU A 321 25.12 2.88 23.97
C GLU A 321 24.71 3.50 25.31
N LEU A 322 23.40 3.53 25.59
CA LEU A 322 22.79 3.94 26.85
C LEU A 322 21.96 2.79 27.41
N ILE A 323 22.56 2.02 28.31
CA ILE A 323 21.92 0.89 28.99
C ILE A 323 21.11 1.38 30.18
#